data_AF-A0A9D9S668-F1
#
_entry.id   AF-A0A9D9S668-F1
#
_cell.length_a   1.000
_cell.length_b   1.000
_cell.length_c   1.000
_cell.angle_alpha   90.00
_cell.angle_beta   90.00
_cell.angle_gamma   90.00
#
_symmetry.space_group_name_H-M   'P 1'
#
loop_
_entity.id
_entity.type
_entity.pdbx_description
1 polymer ?
#
loop_
_entity_poly.entity_id
_entity_poly.type
_entity_poly.pdbx_seq_one_letter_code
_entity_poly.pdbx_strand_id
1 'polypeptide(L)'
;MKIFPRHVLIGLFALAASGLTGANPEAGRDARQAATADASSEAERTRLRDRAADLKEQARAIMKKADAERAGADRICWERTFVSSCIEEADAAHRQSVATARKLELEAREIERDMRTRAAEARRAEKQRTAEERRNKSIEMSIRTRDAEKAADEERSQEAALRREKEAEATERARLKEQEAARRDAQQAEKRRREDANAAQRAADQQRRAAKIDERIRKREEDRARREAEAAAGK
;
A
#
# COMPACT_ATOMS: atom_id res chain seq x y z
N MET A 1 -56.28 -46.13 -7.40
CA MET A 1 -55.36 -46.80 -8.35
C MET A 1 -55.77 -46.46 -9.78
N LYS A 2 -55.06 -45.53 -10.43
CA LYS A 2 -54.98 -45.43 -11.91
C LYS A 2 -53.57 -44.89 -12.21
N ILE A 3 -52.83 -45.67 -12.99
CA ILE A 3 -51.40 -45.54 -13.29
C ILE A 3 -51.27 -45.23 -14.79
N PHE A 4 -50.19 -44.51 -15.15
CA PHE A 4 -49.51 -44.34 -16.46
C PHE A 4 -49.82 -43.08 -17.29
N PRO A 5 -48.89 -42.60 -18.16
CA PRO A 5 -47.46 -42.94 -18.30
C PRO A 5 -46.49 -41.73 -18.38
N ARG A 6 -45.19 -42.06 -18.22
CA ARG A 6 -44.02 -41.27 -18.63
C ARG A 6 -44.01 -41.03 -20.14
N HIS A 7 -43.81 -39.78 -20.55
CA HIS A 7 -43.14 -39.49 -21.83
C HIS A 7 -41.86 -38.69 -21.59
N VAL A 8 -40.79 -39.32 -22.06
CA VAL A 8 -39.44 -38.80 -22.24
C VAL A 8 -39.49 -37.72 -23.32
N LEU A 9 -38.94 -36.53 -23.05
CA LEU A 9 -38.43 -35.66 -24.11
C LEU A 9 -37.10 -35.07 -23.68
N ILE A 10 -36.08 -35.61 -24.35
CA ILE A 10 -34.72 -35.14 -24.49
C ILE A 10 -34.77 -33.69 -24.99
N GLY A 11 -34.14 -32.78 -24.25
CA GLY A 11 -33.97 -31.38 -24.62
C GLY A 11 -32.52 -30.97 -24.39
N LEU A 12 -31.67 -31.39 -25.32
CA LEU A 12 -30.27 -31.01 -25.45
C LEU A 12 -30.23 -29.54 -25.94
N PHE A 13 -29.85 -28.59 -25.08
CA PHE A 13 -29.58 -27.21 -25.53
C PHE A 13 -28.21 -26.74 -25.05
N ALA A 14 -27.32 -26.72 -26.05
CA ALA A 14 -26.29 -25.73 -26.33
C ALA A 14 -25.35 -25.27 -25.20
N LEU A 15 -24.14 -25.83 -25.29
CA LEU A 15 -22.88 -25.11 -25.06
C LEU A 15 -22.94 -23.72 -25.73
N ALA A 16 -22.79 -22.66 -24.94
CA ALA A 16 -22.30 -21.37 -25.41
C ALA A 16 -21.14 -20.95 -24.49
N ALA A 17 -19.93 -21.14 -24.99
CA ALA A 17 -18.73 -20.55 -24.42
C ALA A 17 -18.57 -19.11 -24.92
N SER A 18 -17.86 -18.32 -24.11
CA SER A 18 -17.21 -17.04 -24.41
C SER A 18 -17.98 -15.75 -24.09
N GLY A 19 -17.49 -15.05 -23.05
CA GLY A 19 -17.82 -13.67 -22.74
C GLY A 19 -17.16 -13.22 -21.44
N LEU A 20 -15.91 -12.74 -21.52
CA LEU A 20 -15.15 -12.14 -20.42
C LEU A 20 -15.90 -10.95 -19.79
N THR A 21 -16.34 -11.13 -18.55
CA THR A 21 -16.25 -10.10 -17.51
C THR A 21 -15.98 -10.83 -16.20
N GLY A 22 -14.81 -10.60 -15.61
CA GLY A 22 -14.45 -11.07 -14.27
C GLY A 22 -15.26 -10.34 -13.19
N ALA A 23 -16.58 -10.48 -13.21
CA ALA A 23 -17.42 -10.23 -12.06
C ALA A 23 -17.66 -11.58 -11.40
N ASN A 24 -16.99 -11.80 -10.27
CA ASN A 24 -17.13 -13.01 -9.49
C ASN A 24 -18.63 -13.23 -9.20
N PRO A 25 -19.29 -14.29 -9.72
CA PRO A 25 -20.73 -14.49 -9.57
C PRO A 25 -21.16 -14.69 -8.12
N GLU A 26 -20.21 -14.97 -7.22
CA GLU A 26 -20.42 -15.03 -5.78
C GLU A 26 -20.58 -13.63 -5.17
N ALA A 27 -19.75 -12.66 -5.56
CA ALA A 27 -19.87 -11.27 -5.07
C ALA A 27 -21.21 -10.63 -5.45
N GLY A 28 -21.77 -10.97 -6.62
CA GLY A 28 -23.10 -10.54 -7.04
C GLY A 28 -24.25 -11.24 -6.30
N ARG A 29 -24.05 -12.48 -5.83
CA ARG A 29 -25.01 -13.21 -5.00
C ARG A 29 -25.00 -12.71 -3.56
N ASP A 30 -23.83 -12.42 -3.02
CA ASP A 30 -23.65 -11.91 -1.65
C ASP A 30 -24.25 -10.51 -1.49
N ALA A 31 -24.01 -9.62 -2.46
CA ALA A 31 -24.62 -8.28 -2.46
C ALA A 31 -26.15 -8.34 -2.59
N ARG A 32 -26.68 -9.28 -3.41
CA ARG A 32 -28.12 -9.47 -3.56
C ARG A 32 -28.73 -10.11 -2.30
N GLN A 33 -28.05 -11.05 -1.66
CA GLN A 33 -28.46 -11.64 -0.39
C GLN A 33 -28.46 -10.62 0.74
N ALA A 34 -27.43 -9.78 0.85
CA ALA A 34 -27.36 -8.68 1.82
C ALA A 34 -28.52 -7.69 1.62
N ALA A 35 -28.78 -7.26 0.38
CA ALA A 35 -29.89 -6.37 0.07
C ALA A 35 -31.26 -6.99 0.40
N THR A 36 -31.44 -8.30 0.16
CA THR A 36 -32.68 -9.00 0.52
C THR A 36 -32.83 -9.19 2.03
N ALA A 37 -31.73 -9.36 2.76
CA ALA A 37 -31.73 -9.47 4.22
C ALA A 37 -32.06 -8.12 4.87
N ASP A 38 -31.49 -7.03 4.38
CA ASP A 38 -31.79 -5.67 4.83
C ASP A 38 -33.26 -5.29 4.54
N ALA A 39 -33.75 -5.59 3.34
CA ALA A 39 -35.16 -5.37 2.98
C ALA A 39 -36.12 -6.21 3.84
N SER A 40 -35.74 -7.46 4.15
CA SER A 40 -36.51 -8.32 5.06
C SER A 40 -36.54 -7.77 6.49
N SER A 41 -35.43 -7.18 6.95
CA SER A 41 -35.34 -6.54 8.27
C SER A 41 -36.19 -5.27 8.37
N GLU A 42 -36.32 -4.50 7.30
CA GLU A 42 -37.14 -3.29 7.27
C GLU A 42 -38.64 -3.61 7.19
N ALA A 43 -38.99 -4.65 6.44
CA ALA A 43 -40.35 -5.19 6.43
C ALA A 43 -40.77 -5.72 7.81
N GLU A 44 -39.87 -6.41 8.53
CA GLU A 44 -40.12 -6.87 9.90
C GLU A 44 -40.33 -5.71 10.87
N ARG A 45 -39.49 -4.67 10.83
CA ARG A 45 -39.65 -3.45 11.64
C ARG A 45 -40.98 -2.76 11.38
N THR A 46 -41.43 -2.72 10.13
CA THR A 46 -42.70 -2.12 9.75
C THR A 46 -43.86 -2.91 10.36
N ARG A 47 -43.87 -4.24 10.23
CA ARG A 47 -44.88 -5.11 10.86
C ARG A 47 -44.94 -4.95 12.38
N LEU A 48 -43.79 -4.84 13.05
CA LEU A 48 -43.73 -4.63 14.50
C LEU A 48 -44.28 -3.25 14.90
N ARG A 49 -43.99 -2.21 14.10
CA ARG A 49 -44.54 -0.87 14.30
C ARG A 49 -46.06 -0.86 14.14
N ASP A 50 -46.58 -1.51 13.11
CA ASP A 50 -48.02 -1.60 12.85
C ASP A 50 -48.71 -2.36 13.98
N ARG A 51 -48.17 -3.51 14.41
CA ARG A 51 -48.69 -4.26 15.57
C ARG A 51 -48.73 -3.41 16.84
N ALA A 52 -47.67 -2.63 17.11
CA ALA A 52 -47.65 -1.75 18.28
C ALA A 52 -48.70 -0.63 18.19
N ALA A 53 -48.95 -0.10 16.99
CA ALA A 53 -50.02 0.87 16.74
C ALA A 53 -51.40 0.25 16.96
N ASP A 54 -51.65 -0.93 16.42
CA ASP A 54 -52.92 -1.67 16.57
C ASP A 54 -53.23 -1.97 18.04
N LEU A 55 -52.22 -2.39 18.82
CA LEU A 55 -52.39 -2.64 20.26
C LEU A 55 -52.76 -1.37 21.03
N LYS A 56 -52.16 -0.22 20.67
CA LYS A 56 -52.50 1.08 21.26
C LYS A 56 -53.91 1.52 20.89
N GLU A 57 -54.33 1.28 19.66
CA GLU A 57 -55.69 1.60 19.22
C GLU A 57 -56.72 0.74 19.97
N GLN A 58 -56.48 -0.57 20.09
CA GLN A 58 -57.31 -1.48 20.88
C GLN A 58 -57.39 -1.05 22.35
N ALA A 59 -56.27 -0.69 22.97
CA ALA A 59 -56.25 -0.20 24.34
C ALA A 59 -57.10 1.08 24.51
N ARG A 60 -56.96 2.04 23.58
CA ARG A 60 -57.77 3.28 23.57
C ARG A 60 -59.25 2.99 23.40
N ALA A 61 -59.61 2.06 22.52
CA ALA A 61 -61.00 1.66 22.31
C ALA A 61 -61.60 1.03 23.58
N ILE A 62 -60.84 0.17 24.27
CA ILE A 62 -61.26 -0.44 25.54
C ILE A 62 -61.43 0.62 26.62
N MET A 63 -60.48 1.55 26.78
CA MET A 63 -60.60 2.64 27.76
C MET A 63 -61.85 3.50 27.49
N LYS A 64 -62.03 3.94 26.24
CA LYS A 64 -63.19 4.75 25.85
C LYS A 64 -64.52 4.03 26.12
N LYS A 65 -64.57 2.73 25.82
CA LYS A 65 -65.75 1.90 26.09
C LYS A 65 -66.00 1.75 27.59
N ALA A 66 -64.96 1.46 28.37
CA ALA A 66 -65.06 1.33 29.82
C ALA A 66 -65.56 2.62 30.48
N ASP A 67 -65.02 3.77 30.06
CA ASP A 67 -65.43 5.08 30.57
C ASP A 67 -66.90 5.38 30.23
N ALA A 68 -67.34 5.05 29.01
CA ALA A 68 -68.73 5.20 28.60
C ALA A 68 -69.68 4.27 29.37
N GLU A 69 -69.29 3.01 29.58
CA GLU A 69 -70.07 2.04 30.36
C GLU A 69 -70.19 2.48 31.82
N ARG A 70 -69.10 2.96 32.42
CA ARG A 70 -69.10 3.48 33.79
C ARG A 70 -69.99 4.72 33.92
N ALA A 71 -69.86 5.68 33.01
CA ALA A 71 -70.72 6.88 33.00
C ALA A 71 -72.20 6.55 32.78
N GLY A 72 -72.50 5.53 31.95
CA GLY A 72 -73.86 5.05 31.74
C GLY A 72 -74.44 4.31 32.95
N ALA A 73 -73.61 3.61 33.72
CA ALA A 73 -74.01 2.87 34.91
C ALA A 73 -74.46 3.77 36.06
N ASP A 74 -73.88 4.97 36.21
CA ASP A 74 -74.23 5.90 37.29
C ASP A 74 -75.74 6.14 37.38
N ARG A 75 -76.39 6.57 36.28
CA ARG A 75 -77.84 6.84 36.26
C ARG A 75 -78.67 5.59 36.60
N ILE A 76 -78.28 4.44 36.06
CA ILE A 76 -79.00 3.17 36.24
C ILE A 76 -78.88 2.69 37.69
N CYS A 77 -77.73 2.89 38.33
CA CYS A 77 -77.51 2.46 39.70
C CYS A 77 -78.32 3.26 40.73
N TRP A 78 -78.55 4.56 40.48
CA TRP A 78 -79.39 5.39 41.34
C TRP A 78 -80.87 5.00 41.35
N GLU A 79 -81.34 4.28 40.33
CA GLU A 79 -82.72 3.77 40.25
C GLU A 79 -82.90 2.42 40.98
N ARG A 80 -81.81 1.79 41.47
CA ARG A 80 -81.86 0.48 42.15
C ARG A 80 -81.94 0.64 43.67
N THR A 81 -82.57 -0.33 44.33
CA THR A 81 -82.70 -0.38 45.80
C THR A 81 -81.35 -0.43 46.52
N PHE A 82 -80.35 -1.07 45.91
CA PHE A 82 -78.99 -1.20 46.45
C PHE A 82 -77.98 -0.43 45.60
N VAL A 83 -78.06 0.89 45.64
CA VAL A 83 -77.21 1.81 44.87
C VAL A 83 -75.71 1.52 45.10
N SER A 84 -75.30 1.32 46.35
CA SER A 84 -73.89 1.09 46.71
C SER A 84 -73.31 -0.18 46.04
N SER A 85 -74.02 -1.31 46.10
CA SER A 85 -73.57 -2.55 45.46
C SER A 85 -73.48 -2.40 43.94
N CYS A 86 -74.45 -1.71 43.32
CA CYS A 86 -74.43 -1.46 41.88
C CYS A 86 -73.23 -0.61 41.45
N ILE A 87 -72.94 0.46 42.21
CA ILE A 87 -71.78 1.33 41.95
C ILE A 87 -70.48 0.53 42.09
N GLU A 88 -70.34 -0.29 43.13
CA GLU A 88 -69.14 -1.12 43.33
C GLU A 88 -68.94 -2.16 42.22
N GLU A 89 -70.02 -2.78 41.74
CA GLU A 89 -69.99 -3.70 40.60
C GLU A 89 -69.54 -2.99 39.31
N ALA A 90 -70.11 -1.82 39.03
CA ALA A 90 -69.72 -1.02 37.87
C ALA A 90 -68.27 -0.52 37.97
N ASP A 91 -67.79 -0.19 39.16
CA ASP A 91 -66.40 0.18 39.41
C ASP A 91 -65.46 -1.01 39.24
N ALA A 92 -65.86 -2.20 39.72
CA ALA A 92 -65.11 -3.42 39.53
C ALA A 92 -64.97 -3.77 38.04
N ALA A 93 -66.05 -3.65 37.26
CA ALA A 93 -66.02 -3.83 35.81
C ALA A 93 -65.12 -2.80 35.11
N HIS A 94 -65.21 -1.52 35.49
CA HIS A 94 -64.34 -0.47 34.96
C HIS A 94 -62.87 -0.75 35.24
N ARG A 95 -62.52 -1.08 36.50
CA ARG A 95 -61.15 -1.44 36.91
C ARG A 95 -60.60 -2.61 36.12
N GLN A 96 -61.41 -3.63 35.85
CA GLN A 96 -61.02 -4.79 35.03
C GLN A 96 -60.72 -4.37 33.58
N SER A 97 -61.59 -3.58 32.96
CA SER A 97 -61.39 -3.09 31.58
C SER A 97 -60.19 -2.14 31.46
N VAL A 98 -59.95 -1.29 32.45
CA VAL A 98 -58.74 -0.46 32.49
C VAL A 98 -57.50 -1.33 32.65
N ALA A 99 -57.55 -2.39 33.46
CA ALA A 99 -56.44 -3.32 33.61
C ALA A 99 -56.12 -4.07 32.30
N THR A 100 -57.13 -4.45 31.51
CA THR A 100 -56.90 -5.08 30.20
C THR A 100 -56.31 -4.09 29.19
N ALA A 101 -56.81 -2.85 29.14
CA ALA A 101 -56.22 -1.81 28.30
C ALA A 101 -54.75 -1.54 28.64
N ARG A 102 -54.42 -1.43 29.94
CA ARG A 102 -53.04 -1.23 30.41
C ARG A 102 -52.11 -2.37 30.00
N LYS A 103 -52.59 -3.62 29.99
CA LYS A 103 -51.78 -4.76 29.52
C LYS A 103 -51.39 -4.60 28.04
N LEU A 104 -52.34 -4.22 27.19
CA LEU A 104 -52.09 -3.96 25.77
C LEU A 104 -51.12 -2.79 25.55
N GLU A 105 -51.24 -1.72 26.35
CA GLU A 105 -50.28 -0.60 26.29
C GLU A 105 -48.87 -1.00 26.70
N LEU A 106 -48.73 -1.87 27.70
CA LEU A 106 -47.43 -2.38 28.13
C LEU A 106 -46.80 -3.24 27.04
N GLU A 107 -47.57 -4.13 26.40
CA GLU A 107 -47.10 -4.94 25.27
C GLU A 107 -46.65 -4.05 24.10
N ALA A 108 -47.44 -3.04 23.74
CA ALA A 108 -47.05 -2.09 22.69
C ALA A 108 -45.76 -1.34 23.04
N ARG A 109 -45.60 -0.91 24.30
CA ARG A 109 -44.38 -0.23 24.79
C ARG A 109 -43.16 -1.15 24.79
N GLU A 110 -43.35 -2.43 25.06
CA GLU A 110 -42.28 -3.43 25.02
C GLU A 110 -41.77 -3.61 23.59
N ILE A 111 -42.66 -3.76 22.61
CA ILE A 111 -42.32 -3.84 21.18
C ILE A 111 -41.53 -2.59 20.75
N GLU A 112 -41.98 -1.39 21.13
CA GLU A 112 -41.29 -0.14 20.81
C GLU A 112 -39.92 0.00 21.49
N ARG A 113 -39.79 -0.53 22.71
CA ARG A 113 -38.50 -0.54 23.42
C ARG A 113 -37.53 -1.47 22.72
N ASP A 114 -37.95 -2.69 22.41
CA ASP A 114 -37.12 -3.68 21.71
C ASP A 114 -36.65 -3.16 20.34
N MET A 115 -37.55 -2.59 19.54
CA MET A 115 -37.18 -1.95 18.27
C MET A 115 -36.11 -0.86 18.44
N ARG A 116 -36.25 -0.01 19.47
CA ARG A 116 -35.26 1.05 19.76
C ARG A 116 -33.93 0.47 20.22
N THR A 117 -33.95 -0.56 21.07
CA THR A 117 -32.74 -1.25 21.55
C THR A 117 -31.98 -1.87 20.39
N ARG A 118 -32.65 -2.67 19.55
CA ARG A 118 -32.06 -3.29 18.35
C ARG A 118 -31.48 -2.24 17.39
N ALA A 119 -32.20 -1.13 17.18
CA ALA A 119 -31.70 -0.04 16.35
C ALA A 119 -30.46 0.65 16.95
N ALA A 120 -30.41 0.82 18.27
CA ALA A 120 -29.26 1.39 18.95
C ALA A 120 -28.04 0.45 18.91
N GLU A 121 -28.26 -0.86 19.09
CA GLU A 121 -27.23 -1.89 18.99
C GLU A 121 -26.65 -1.97 17.58
N ALA A 122 -27.50 -1.97 16.54
CA ALA A 122 -27.06 -1.93 15.15
C ALA A 122 -26.16 -0.72 14.86
N ARG A 123 -26.54 0.48 15.32
CA ARG A 123 -25.72 1.70 15.16
C ARG A 123 -24.40 1.61 15.93
N ARG A 124 -24.37 0.95 17.10
CA ARG A 124 -23.13 0.74 17.87
C ARG A 124 -22.20 -0.22 17.14
N ALA A 125 -22.73 -1.33 16.63
CA ALA A 125 -21.98 -2.31 15.85
C ALA A 125 -21.41 -1.68 14.57
N GLU A 126 -22.19 -0.87 13.86
CA GLU A 126 -21.73 -0.13 12.67
C GLU A 126 -20.59 0.85 13.00
N LYS A 127 -20.71 1.60 14.11
CA LYS A 127 -19.63 2.49 14.58
C LYS A 127 -18.35 1.72 14.94
N GLN A 128 -18.48 0.55 15.55
CA GLN A 128 -17.33 -0.30 15.85
C GLN A 128 -16.66 -0.81 14.57
N ARG A 129 -17.43 -1.35 13.63
CA ARG A 129 -16.92 -1.81 12.33
C ARG A 129 -16.19 -0.71 11.56
N THR A 130 -16.81 0.47 11.46
CA THR A 130 -16.20 1.61 10.76
C THR A 130 -14.94 2.12 11.46
N ALA A 131 -14.88 2.07 12.80
CA ALA A 131 -13.67 2.41 13.54
C ALA A 131 -12.54 1.38 13.31
N GLU A 132 -12.86 0.09 13.30
CA GLU A 132 -11.92 -0.99 12.99
C GLU A 132 -11.39 -0.91 11.55
N GLU A 133 -12.26 -0.64 10.57
CA GLU A 133 -11.87 -0.43 9.17
C GLU A 133 -10.88 0.75 9.04
N ARG A 134 -11.14 1.87 9.73
CA ARG A 134 -10.23 3.02 9.78
C ARG A 134 -8.89 2.65 10.41
N ARG A 135 -8.90 1.90 11.51
CA ARG A 135 -7.68 1.43 12.19
C ARG A 135 -6.87 0.52 11.27
N ASN A 136 -7.52 -0.45 10.61
CA ASN A 136 -6.87 -1.38 9.69
C ASN A 136 -6.25 -0.65 8.51
N LYS A 137 -6.98 0.31 7.91
CA LYS A 137 -6.45 1.15 6.83
C LYS A 137 -5.25 1.98 7.28
N SER A 138 -5.26 2.50 8.51
CA SER A 138 -4.12 3.23 9.06
C SER A 138 -2.90 2.32 9.27
N ILE A 139 -3.11 1.08 9.72
CA ILE A 139 -2.05 0.09 9.88
C ILE A 139 -1.46 -0.28 8.52
N GLU A 140 -2.32 -0.55 7.53
CA GLU A 140 -1.92 -0.87 6.15
C GLU A 140 -1.07 0.25 5.55
N MET A 141 -1.50 1.51 5.69
CA MET A 141 -0.73 2.66 5.21
C MET A 141 0.61 2.78 5.92
N SER A 142 0.65 2.57 7.24
CA SER A 142 1.90 2.62 8.02
C SER A 142 2.90 1.54 7.57
N ILE A 143 2.43 0.31 7.34
CA ILE A 143 3.25 -0.79 6.81
C ILE A 143 3.76 -0.43 5.41
N ARG A 144 2.87 0.03 4.53
CA ARG A 144 3.24 0.42 3.17
C ARG A 144 4.29 1.53 3.14
N THR A 145 4.15 2.55 3.98
CA THR A 145 5.14 3.62 4.08
C THR A 145 6.48 3.09 4.58
N ARG A 146 6.49 2.25 5.61
CA ARG A 146 7.71 1.63 6.12
C ARG A 146 8.41 0.77 5.08
N ASP A 147 7.65 0.00 4.31
CA ASP A 147 8.22 -0.86 3.25
C ASP A 147 8.78 -0.02 2.09
N ALA A 148 8.10 1.08 1.73
CA ALA A 148 8.61 2.03 0.75
C ALA A 148 9.91 2.73 1.20
N GLU A 149 9.99 3.13 2.48
CA GLU A 149 11.20 3.72 3.05
C GLU A 149 12.37 2.72 3.04
N LYS A 150 12.13 1.47 3.43
CA LYS A 150 13.14 0.40 3.36
C LYS A 150 13.64 0.17 1.94
N ALA A 151 12.75 0.10 0.96
CA ALA A 151 13.13 -0.07 -0.44
C ALA A 151 13.98 1.12 -0.94
N ALA A 152 13.63 2.35 -0.55
CA ALA A 152 14.41 3.54 -0.90
C ALA A 152 15.77 3.62 -0.18
N ASP A 153 15.88 3.09 1.05
CA ASP A 153 17.16 2.95 1.76
C ASP A 153 18.06 1.92 1.08
N GLU A 154 17.50 0.77 0.69
CA GLU A 154 18.21 -0.28 -0.04
C GLU A 154 18.74 0.23 -1.38
N GLU A 155 17.92 0.92 -2.16
CA GLU A 155 18.34 1.52 -3.44
C GLU A 155 19.48 2.53 -3.25
N ARG A 156 19.37 3.44 -2.27
CA ARG A 156 20.45 4.39 -1.94
C ARG A 156 21.73 3.68 -1.50
N SER A 157 21.62 2.59 -0.76
CA SER A 157 22.79 1.82 -0.33
C SER A 157 23.50 1.14 -1.51
N GLN A 158 22.73 0.59 -2.46
CA GLN A 158 23.25 -0.02 -3.68
C GLN A 158 23.91 1.01 -4.58
N GLU A 159 23.28 2.18 -4.77
CA GLU A 159 23.86 3.26 -5.57
C GLU A 159 25.17 3.76 -4.95
N ALA A 160 25.21 3.96 -3.63
CA ALA A 160 26.43 4.34 -2.93
C ALA A 160 27.55 3.30 -3.07
N ALA A 161 27.22 2.00 -3.02
CA ALA A 161 28.19 0.93 -3.25
C ALA A 161 28.75 0.97 -4.69
N LEU A 162 27.89 1.11 -5.69
CA LEU A 162 28.29 1.22 -7.10
C LEU A 162 29.17 2.45 -7.37
N ARG A 163 28.89 3.59 -6.72
CA ARG A 163 29.73 4.79 -6.84
C ARG A 163 31.12 4.54 -6.25
N ARG A 164 31.21 3.93 -5.06
CA ARG A 164 32.49 3.58 -4.42
C ARG A 164 33.31 2.61 -5.28
N GLU A 165 32.67 1.62 -5.90
CA GLU A 165 33.33 0.68 -6.80
C GLU A 165 33.92 1.40 -8.03
N LYS A 166 33.14 2.29 -8.67
CA LYS A 166 33.60 3.10 -9.81
C LYS A 166 34.74 4.04 -9.44
N GLU A 167 34.67 4.67 -8.27
CA GLU A 167 35.75 5.52 -7.76
C GLU A 167 37.03 4.69 -7.52
N ALA A 168 36.92 3.52 -6.89
CA ALA A 168 38.05 2.62 -6.68
C ALA A 168 38.67 2.20 -8.03
N GLU A 169 37.85 1.80 -9.01
CA GLU A 169 38.33 1.44 -10.35
C GLU A 169 39.02 2.64 -11.05
N ALA A 170 38.45 3.84 -10.95
CA ALA A 170 39.03 5.04 -11.53
C ALA A 170 40.39 5.37 -10.91
N THR A 171 40.51 5.25 -9.58
CA THR A 171 41.79 5.47 -8.88
C THR A 171 42.86 4.46 -9.28
N GLU A 172 42.51 3.17 -9.38
CA GLU A 172 43.44 2.13 -9.85
C GLU A 172 43.88 2.36 -11.29
N ARG A 173 42.94 2.70 -12.19
CA ARG A 173 43.26 3.05 -13.58
C ARG A 173 44.18 4.27 -13.67
N ALA A 174 43.96 5.30 -12.83
CA ALA A 174 44.81 6.48 -12.78
C ALA A 174 46.23 6.11 -12.32
N ARG A 175 46.35 5.30 -11.27
CA ARG A 175 47.63 4.80 -10.74
C ARG A 175 48.41 4.01 -11.80
N LEU A 176 47.75 3.13 -12.54
CA LEU A 176 48.38 2.35 -13.62
C LEU A 176 48.88 3.25 -14.75
N LYS A 177 48.09 4.27 -15.15
CA LYS A 177 48.50 5.24 -16.16
C LYS A 177 49.72 6.06 -15.72
N GLU A 178 49.76 6.49 -14.47
CA GLU A 178 50.89 7.22 -13.91
C GLU A 178 52.15 6.36 -13.88
N GLN A 179 52.05 5.10 -13.47
CA GLN A 179 53.16 4.16 -13.51
C GLN A 179 53.65 3.92 -14.95
N GLU A 180 52.74 3.77 -15.92
CA GLU A 180 53.11 3.59 -17.32
C GLU A 180 53.81 4.85 -17.88
N ALA A 181 53.28 6.03 -17.59
CA ALA A 181 53.90 7.30 -17.97
C ALA A 181 55.30 7.44 -17.37
N ALA A 182 55.47 7.18 -16.08
CA ALA A 182 56.76 7.19 -15.41
C ALA A 182 57.77 6.20 -16.04
N ARG A 183 57.31 5.01 -16.44
CA ARG A 183 58.16 4.04 -17.15
C ARG A 183 58.60 4.54 -18.53
N ARG A 184 57.68 5.15 -19.29
CA ARG A 184 57.98 5.74 -20.60
C ARG A 184 58.96 6.90 -20.49
N ASP A 185 58.76 7.78 -19.51
CA ASP A 185 59.65 8.91 -19.24
C ASP A 185 61.06 8.45 -18.83
N ALA A 186 61.15 7.42 -17.97
CA ALA A 186 62.42 6.81 -17.60
C ALA A 186 63.15 6.21 -18.82
N GLN A 187 62.44 5.49 -19.69
CA GLN A 187 63.00 4.93 -20.92
C GLN A 187 63.49 6.03 -21.88
N GLN A 188 62.73 7.12 -22.03
CA GLN A 188 63.12 8.24 -22.89
C GLN A 188 64.30 9.03 -22.31
N ALA A 189 64.36 9.20 -20.98
CA ALA A 189 65.51 9.79 -20.31
C ALA A 189 66.76 8.93 -20.48
N GLU A 190 66.65 7.60 -20.37
CA GLU A 190 67.77 6.69 -20.63
C GLU A 190 68.24 6.77 -22.08
N LYS A 191 67.31 6.76 -23.04
CA LYS A 191 67.64 6.92 -24.47
C LYS A 191 68.40 8.22 -24.73
N ARG A 192 67.94 9.34 -24.18
CA ARG A 192 68.64 10.64 -24.28
C ARG A 192 70.05 10.58 -23.69
N ARG A 193 70.20 10.01 -22.48
CA ARG A 193 71.54 9.81 -21.87
C ARG A 193 72.48 8.98 -22.74
N ARG A 194 71.97 7.92 -23.39
CA ARG A 194 72.75 7.10 -24.33
C ARG A 194 73.15 7.88 -25.58
N GLU A 195 72.23 8.67 -26.15
CA GLU A 195 72.50 9.53 -27.30
C GLU A 195 73.53 10.61 -26.98
N ASP A 196 73.40 11.27 -25.83
CA ASP A 196 74.35 12.28 -25.33
C ASP A 196 75.75 11.67 -25.09
N ALA A 197 75.82 10.49 -24.47
CA ALA A 197 77.08 9.78 -24.27
C ALA A 197 77.74 9.39 -25.60
N ASN A 198 76.97 8.91 -26.57
CA ASN A 198 77.45 8.60 -27.91
C ASN A 198 77.94 9.86 -28.64
N ALA A 199 77.24 10.99 -28.52
CA ALA A 199 77.64 12.27 -29.10
C ALA A 199 78.96 12.78 -28.47
N ALA A 200 79.09 12.69 -27.14
CA ALA A 200 80.32 13.02 -26.43
C ALA A 200 81.50 12.13 -26.87
N GLN A 201 81.28 10.83 -27.05
CA GLN A 201 82.29 9.91 -27.55
C GLN A 201 82.74 10.28 -28.96
N ARG A 202 81.80 10.57 -29.87
CA ARG A 202 82.13 11.02 -31.23
C ARG A 202 82.93 12.33 -31.20
N ALA A 203 82.57 13.28 -30.34
CA ALA A 203 83.33 14.52 -30.19
C ALA A 203 84.76 14.27 -29.69
N ALA A 204 84.94 13.41 -28.69
CA ALA A 204 86.26 13.01 -28.19
C ALA A 204 87.10 12.29 -29.26
N ASP A 205 86.50 11.41 -30.06
CA ASP A 205 87.19 10.73 -31.15
C ASP A 205 87.62 11.71 -32.26
N GLN A 206 86.78 12.70 -32.60
CA GLN A 206 87.14 13.75 -33.55
C GLN A 206 88.30 14.62 -33.03
N GLN A 207 88.28 14.99 -31.75
CA GLN A 207 89.39 15.72 -31.12
C GLN A 207 90.70 14.91 -31.14
N ARG A 208 90.64 13.61 -30.83
CA ARG A 208 91.81 12.71 -30.91
C ARG A 208 92.33 12.58 -32.35
N ARG A 209 91.44 12.51 -33.35
CA ARG A 209 91.82 12.47 -34.77
C ARG A 209 92.46 13.79 -35.20
N ALA A 210 91.89 14.93 -34.81
CA ALA A 210 92.46 16.25 -35.07
C ALA A 210 93.86 16.39 -34.45
N ALA A 211 94.01 16.04 -33.16
CA ALA A 211 95.31 16.07 -32.48
C ALA A 211 96.36 15.18 -33.16
N LYS A 212 95.99 13.99 -33.65
CA LYS A 212 96.89 13.13 -34.44
C LYS A 212 97.27 13.74 -35.79
N ILE A 213 96.38 14.50 -36.43
CA ILE A 213 96.68 15.21 -37.67
C ILE A 213 97.65 16.36 -37.39
N ASP A 214 97.39 17.15 -36.35
CA ASP A 214 98.27 18.25 -35.93
C ASP A 214 99.67 17.75 -35.56
N GLU A 215 99.76 16.63 -34.83
CA GLU A 215 101.04 15.98 -34.51
C GLU A 215 101.79 15.53 -35.79
N ARG A 216 101.07 14.98 -36.78
CA ARG A 216 101.66 14.61 -38.08
C ARG A 216 102.15 15.82 -38.87
N ILE A 217 101.44 16.95 -38.80
CA ILE A 217 101.85 18.20 -39.44
C ILE A 217 103.12 18.70 -38.77
N ARG A 218 103.13 18.79 -37.43
CA ARG A 218 104.31 19.21 -36.66
C ARG A 218 105.54 18.35 -36.97
N LYS A 219 105.37 17.02 -37.00
CA LYS A 219 106.47 16.10 -37.34
C LYS A 219 106.98 16.29 -38.77
N ARG A 220 106.10 16.58 -39.74
CA ARG A 220 106.51 16.90 -41.12
C ARG A 220 107.23 18.24 -41.22
N GLU A 221 106.82 19.24 -40.44
CA GLU A 221 107.48 20.54 -40.35
C GLU A 221 108.87 20.40 -39.70
N GLU A 222 108.97 19.65 -38.60
CA GLU A 222 110.24 19.30 -37.95
C GLU A 222 111.17 18.52 -38.90
N ASP A 223 110.65 17.53 -39.64
CA ASP A 223 111.41 16.77 -40.65
C ASP A 223 111.83 17.66 -41.83
N ARG A 224 110.99 18.60 -42.28
CA ARG A 224 111.34 19.57 -43.33
C ARG A 224 112.42 20.52 -42.82
N ALA A 225 112.30 21.05 -41.61
CA ALA A 225 113.31 21.88 -40.97
C ALA A 225 114.64 21.12 -40.79
N ARG A 226 114.60 19.83 -40.45
CA ARG A 226 115.80 18.98 -40.37
C ARG A 226 116.45 18.79 -41.74
N ARG A 227 115.68 18.56 -42.79
CA ARG A 227 116.21 18.44 -44.17
C ARG A 227 116.75 19.75 -44.71
N GLU A 228 116.13 20.89 -44.37
CA GLU A 228 116.62 22.23 -44.72
C GLU A 228 117.92 22.54 -43.95
N ALA A 229 118.03 22.13 -42.68
CA ALA A 229 119.27 22.24 -41.90
C ALA A 229 120.38 21.32 -42.42
N GLU A 230 120.07 20.08 -42.79
CA GLU A 230 121.02 19.15 -43.43
C GLU A 230 121.46 19.64 -44.82
N ALA A 231 120.57 20.25 -45.61
CA ALA A 231 120.90 20.88 -46.89
C ALA A 231 121.74 22.16 -46.75
N ALA A 232 121.60 22.89 -45.63
CA ALA A 232 122.43 24.06 -45.31
C ALA A 232 123.82 23.68 -44.76
N ALA A 233 123.95 22.51 -44.11
CA ALA A 233 125.23 22.00 -43.59
C ALA A 233 126.04 21.17 -44.62
N GLY A 234 125.47 20.88 -45.79
CA GLY A 234 126.11 20.12 -46.88
C GLY A 234 126.75 20.97 -47.98
N LYS A 235 127.10 22.23 -47.72
CA LYS A 235 127.86 23.11 -48.62
C LYS A 235 129.17 23.55 -48.00
#